data_AF-A0A920TG72-F1
#
_entry.id   AF-A0A920TG72-F1
#
_cell.length_a   1.000
_cell.length_b   1.000
_cell.length_c   1.000
_cell.angle_alpha   90.00
_cell.angle_beta   90.00
_cell.angle_gamma   90.00
#
_symmetry.space_group_name_H-M   'P 1'
#
loop_
_entity.id
_entity.type
_entity.pdbx_description
1 polymer ?
#
loop_
_entity_poly.entity_id
_entity_poly.type
_entity_poly.pdbx_seq_one_letter_code
_entity_poly.pdbx_strand_id
1 'polypeptide(L)'
;MTSLLQNDGFIWLIPSISLLSFVLSVLNKNSTSRIYLFNLLAGLTNILLFIAILINYLDVGKTSTQITWAKIGDTTLTIGATVDALSISMIGLVSVVTFFKQTIFSTIYER
;
A
#
# COMPACT_ATOMS: atom_id res chain seq x y z
N MET A 1 -10.99 -20.77 0.46
CA MET A 1 -9.97 -19.70 0.53
C MET A 1 -10.26 -18.53 -0.42
N THR A 2 -11.40 -18.51 -1.11
CA THR A 2 -11.82 -17.46 -2.06
C THR A 2 -12.64 -16.32 -1.44
N SER A 3 -13.16 -16.49 -0.22
CA SER A 3 -14.01 -15.49 0.45
C SER A 3 -13.24 -14.33 1.10
N LEU A 4 -11.95 -14.47 1.38
CA LEU A 4 -11.13 -13.39 1.96
C LEU A 4 -10.69 -12.34 0.93
N LEU A 5 -10.65 -12.72 -0.35
CA LEU A 5 -10.25 -11.86 -1.47
C LEU A 5 -11.42 -11.12 -2.12
N GLN A 6 -12.64 -11.42 -1.69
CA GLN A 6 -13.89 -10.78 -2.15
C GLN A 6 -14.33 -9.64 -1.21
N ASN A 7 -13.48 -9.26 -0.26
CA ASN A 7 -13.73 -8.17 0.65
C ASN A 7 -13.20 -6.86 0.05
N ASP A 8 -14.10 -5.93 -0.26
CA ASP A 8 -13.83 -4.60 -0.82
C ASP A 8 -12.83 -3.77 0.01
N GLY A 9 -12.54 -4.18 1.24
CA GLY A 9 -11.53 -3.59 2.11
C GLY A 9 -10.07 -3.89 1.73
N PHE A 10 -9.80 -4.92 0.91
CA PHE A 10 -8.43 -5.35 0.62
C PHE A 10 -7.62 -4.30 -0.15
N ILE A 11 -8.29 -3.51 -0.99
CA ILE A 11 -7.68 -2.43 -1.78
C ILE A 11 -7.08 -1.34 -0.86
N TRP A 12 -7.64 -1.17 0.33
CA TRP A 12 -7.21 -0.17 1.31
C TRP A 12 -6.01 -0.62 2.16
N LEU A 13 -5.56 -1.87 2.06
CA LEU A 13 -4.43 -2.38 2.85
C LEU A 13 -3.09 -1.75 2.48
N ILE A 14 -2.84 -1.49 1.18
CA ILE A 14 -1.60 -0.86 0.71
C ILE A 14 -1.36 0.52 1.33
N PRO A 15 -2.31 1.49 1.24
CA PRO A 15 -2.10 2.77 1.91
C PRO A 15 -2.07 2.63 3.43
N SER A 16 -2.83 1.70 4.02
CA SER A 16 -2.87 1.50 5.48
C SER A 16 -1.55 0.98 6.05
N ILE A 17 -0.90 0.01 5.39
CA ILE A 17 0.38 -0.53 5.86
C ILE A 17 1.50 0.50 5.73
N SER A 18 1.45 1.31 4.66
CA SER A 18 2.40 2.40 4.42
C SER A 18 2.25 3.50 5.48
N LEU A 19 1.00 3.86 5.81
CA LEU A 19 0.70 4.81 6.89
C LEU A 19 1.17 4.28 8.24
N LEU A 20 0.92 2.99 8.54
CA LEU A 20 1.36 2.37 9.79
C LEU A 20 2.88 2.37 9.92
N SER A 21 3.61 2.03 8.85
CA SER A 21 5.07 2.09 8.84
C SER A 21 5.58 3.50 9.10
N PHE A 22 4.94 4.51 8.49
CA PHE A 22 5.29 5.90 8.71
C PHE A 22 5.10 6.32 10.17
N VAL A 23 3.95 6.01 10.77
CA VAL A 23 3.66 6.33 12.18
C VAL A 23 4.65 5.65 13.12
N LEU A 24 4.95 4.36 12.90
CA LEU A 24 5.93 3.63 13.71
C LEU A 24 7.34 4.21 13.57
N SER A 25 7.73 4.63 12.37
CA SER A 25 9.02 5.29 12.11
C SER A 25 9.14 6.62 12.86
N VAL A 26 8.09 7.45 12.84
CA VAL A 26 8.06 8.75 13.55
C VAL A 26 8.11 8.56 15.07
N LEU A 27 7.38 7.59 15.62
CA LEU A 27 7.34 7.33 17.06
C LEU A 27 8.67 6.79 17.60
N ASN A 28 9.42 6.04 16.79
CA ASN A 28 10.63 5.35 17.23
C ASN A 28 11.92 6.07 16.83
N LYS A 29 11.88 7.41 16.75
CA LYS A 29 12.94 8.30 16.24
C LYS A 29 14.35 8.06 16.81
N ASN A 30 14.46 7.48 18.00
CA ASN A 30 15.75 7.30 18.69
C ASN A 30 16.52 6.01 18.34
N SER A 31 15.97 5.12 17.50
CA SER A 31 16.65 3.85 17.15
C SER A 31 16.79 3.68 15.64
N THR A 32 17.89 4.19 15.07
CA THR A 32 18.21 4.16 13.63
C THR A 32 18.16 2.74 13.06
N SER A 33 18.76 1.77 13.74
CA SER A 33 18.77 0.37 13.32
C SER A 33 17.38 -0.28 13.28
N ARG A 34 16.48 0.06 14.22
CA ARG A 34 15.11 -0.49 14.21
C ARG A 34 14.25 0.15 13.13
N ILE A 35 14.40 1.46 12.91
CA ILE A 35 13.68 2.18 11.84
C ILE A 35 14.03 1.59 10.47
N TYR A 36 15.31 1.28 10.23
CA TYR A 36 15.73 0.61 9.00
C TYR A 36 14.98 -0.70 8.76
N LEU A 37 14.97 -1.60 9.77
CA LEU A 37 14.29 -2.88 9.67
C LEU A 37 12.79 -2.73 9.42
N PHE A 38 12.13 -1.77 10.10
CA PHE A 38 10.70 -1.52 9.87
C PHE A 38 10.40 -1.03 8.45
N ASN A 39 11.21 -0.10 7.93
CA ASN A 39 11.03 0.41 6.57
C ASN A 39 11.29 -0.68 5.50
N LEU A 40 12.28 -1.55 5.73
CA LEU A 40 12.56 -2.67 4.84
C LEU A 40 11.40 -3.69 4.85
N LEU A 41 10.89 -4.05 6.03
CA LEU A 41 9.73 -4.93 6.17
C LEU A 41 8.46 -4.34 5.55
N ALA A 42 8.23 -3.03 5.69
CA ALA A 42 7.12 -2.35 5.04
C ALA A 42 7.26 -2.36 3.51
N GLY A 43 8.47 -2.14 2.99
CA GLY A 43 8.76 -2.25 1.56
C GLY A 43 8.47 -3.66 1.02
N LEU A 44 8.93 -4.71 1.71
CA LEU A 44 8.62 -6.10 1.35
C LEU A 44 7.12 -6.38 1.41
N THR A 45 6.44 -5.88 2.43
CA THR A 45 5.00 -6.05 2.59
C THR A 45 4.22 -5.36 1.47
N ASN A 46 4.66 -4.17 1.02
CA ASN A 46 4.07 -3.49 -0.12
C ASN A 46 4.23 -4.30 -1.42
N ILE A 47 5.38 -4.93 -1.65
CA ILE A 47 5.58 -5.82 -2.80
C ILE A 47 4.66 -7.04 -2.72
N LEU A 48 4.56 -7.69 -1.55
CA LEU A 48 3.68 -8.85 -1.37
C LEU A 48 2.21 -8.47 -1.57
N LEU A 49 1.77 -7.32 -1.07
CA LEU A 49 0.42 -6.80 -1.29
C LEU A 49 0.17 -6.49 -2.76
N PHE A 50 1.14 -5.88 -3.46
CA PHE A 50 1.05 -5.67 -4.91
C PHE A 50 0.84 -7.00 -5.66
N ILE A 51 1.63 -8.03 -5.33
CA ILE A 51 1.48 -9.36 -5.95
C ILE A 51 0.09 -9.93 -5.67
N ALA A 52 -0.41 -9.80 -4.43
CA ALA A 52 -1.75 -10.27 -4.08
C ALA A 52 -2.85 -9.55 -4.87
N ILE A 53 -2.75 -8.23 -5.05
CA ILE A 53 -3.71 -7.45 -5.87
C ILE A 53 -3.60 -7.81 -7.34
N LEU A 54 -2.39 -8.02 -7.86
CA LEU A 54 -2.18 -8.46 -9.24
C LEU A 54 -2.84 -9.81 -9.50
N ILE A 55 -2.64 -10.79 -8.61
CA ILE A 55 -3.28 -12.10 -8.71
C ILE A 55 -4.80 -11.97 -8.66
N ASN A 56 -5.33 -11.16 -7.74
CA ASN A 56 -6.77 -10.90 -7.63
C ASN A 56 -7.34 -10.29 -8.92
N TYR A 57 -6.63 -9.33 -9.51
CA TYR A 57 -7.03 -8.71 -10.77
C TYR A 57 -6.98 -9.69 -11.96
N LEU A 58 -6.00 -10.60 -11.99
CA LEU A 58 -5.92 -11.61 -13.04
C LEU A 58 -7.07 -12.64 -12.94
N ASP A 59 -7.58 -12.89 -11.73
CA ASP A 59 -8.65 -13.86 -11.48
C ASP A 59 -10.06 -13.23 -11.64
N VAL A 60 -10.29 -12.07 -11.01
CA VAL A 60 -11.62 -11.42 -10.94
C VAL A 60 -11.79 -10.28 -11.95
N GLY A 61 -10.69 -9.69 -12.43
CA GLY A 61 -10.71 -8.53 -13.31
C GLY A 61 -10.80 -7.20 -12.56
N LYS A 62 -11.43 -6.21 -13.21
CA LYS A 62 -11.55 -4.84 -12.67
C LYS A 62 -12.45 -4.82 -11.44
N THR A 63 -11.98 -4.23 -10.35
CA THR A 63 -12.73 -4.06 -9.10
C THR A 63 -12.74 -2.60 -8.67
N SER A 64 -13.81 -2.15 -8.02
CA SER A 64 -13.92 -0.79 -7.50
C SER A 64 -14.65 -0.77 -6.17
N THR A 65 -14.11 -0.03 -5.22
CA THR A 65 -14.67 0.17 -3.88
C THR A 65 -14.89 1.66 -3.66
N GLN A 66 -16.03 2.02 -3.07
CA GLN A 66 -16.38 3.40 -2.74
C GLN A 66 -16.95 3.46 -1.33
N ILE A 67 -16.48 4.44 -0.56
CA ILE A 67 -16.93 4.73 0.80
C ILE A 67 -17.43 6.17 0.81
N THR A 68 -18.54 6.43 1.50
CA THR A 68 -19.03 7.80 1.67
C THR A 68 -18.11 8.53 2.66
N TRP A 69 -17.45 9.57 2.20
CA TRP A 69 -16.50 10.35 2.99
C TRP A 69 -17.20 11.48 3.76
N ALA A 70 -18.11 12.21 3.08
CA ALA A 70 -18.91 13.25 3.70
C ALA A 70 -20.25 13.41 2.99
N LYS A 71 -21.30 13.71 3.74
CA LYS A 71 -22.60 14.10 3.21
C LYS A 71 -22.95 15.48 3.76
N ILE A 72 -23.08 16.47 2.88
CA ILE A 72 -23.35 17.86 3.22
C ILE A 72 -24.59 18.28 2.42
N GLY A 73 -25.73 18.40 3.10
CA GLY A 73 -27.02 18.61 2.44
C GLY A 73 -27.30 17.53 1.41
N ASP A 74 -27.46 17.94 0.15
CA ASP A 74 -27.70 17.06 -1.01
C ASP A 74 -26.41 16.57 -1.69
N THR A 75 -25.24 17.08 -1.30
CA THR A 75 -23.97 16.67 -1.89
C THR A 75 -23.35 15.51 -1.10
N THR A 76 -23.14 14.38 -1.78
CA THR A 76 -22.40 13.23 -1.24
C THR A 76 -21.01 13.17 -1.84
N LEU A 77 -19.99 13.39 -1.01
CA LEU A 77 -18.59 13.15 -1.32
C LEU A 77 -18.27 11.70 -1.01
N THR A 78 -17.88 10.95 -2.04
CA THR A 78 -17.39 9.57 -1.90
C THR A 78 -15.88 9.55 -2.13
N ILE A 79 -15.19 8.69 -1.37
CA ILE A 79 -13.79 8.37 -1.59
C ILE A 79 -13.72 6.90 -1.97
N GLY A 80 -13.02 6.60 -3.05
CA GLY A 80 -13.00 5.26 -3.60
C GLY A 80 -11.67 4.95 -4.22
N ALA A 81 -11.44 3.66 -4.41
CA ALA A 81 -10.28 3.14 -5.12
C ALA A 81 -10.76 2.20 -6.21
N THR A 82 -10.21 2.37 -7.41
CA THR A 82 -10.45 1.52 -8.56
C THR A 82 -9.17 0.74 -8.86
N VAL A 83 -9.30 -0.57 -9.03
CA VAL A 83 -8.22 -1.46 -9.44
C VAL A 83 -8.46 -1.83 -10.90
N ASP A 84 -7.81 -1.08 -11.78
CA ASP A 84 -7.75 -1.32 -13.21
C ASP A 84 -6.30 -1.55 -13.67
N ALA A 85 -6.12 -1.92 -14.94
CA ALA A 85 -4.79 -2.22 -15.49
C ALA A 85 -3.78 -1.07 -15.29
N LEU A 86 -4.23 0.18 -15.40
CA LEU A 86 -3.39 1.35 -15.18
C LEU A 86 -2.99 1.47 -13.72
N SER A 87 -3.95 1.37 -12.79
CA SER A 87 -3.68 1.46 -11.35
C SER A 87 -2.72 0.38 -10.89
N ILE A 88 -2.87 -0.86 -11.36
CA ILE A 88 -1.96 -1.97 -11.02
C ILE A 88 -0.55 -1.71 -11.53
N SER A 89 -0.43 -1.23 -12.78
CA SER A 89 0.87 -0.88 -13.36
C SER A 89 1.56 0.21 -12.53
N MET A 90 0.81 1.23 -12.10
CA MET A 90 1.32 2.30 -11.24
C MET A 90 1.71 1.79 -9.84
N ILE A 91 0.88 0.96 -9.21
CA ILE A 91 1.18 0.37 -7.89
C ILE A 91 2.45 -0.48 -7.97
N GLY A 92 2.60 -1.29 -9.02
CA GLY A 92 3.81 -2.09 -9.24
C GLY A 92 5.05 -1.21 -9.40
N LEU A 93 4.98 -0.18 -10.24
CA LEU A 93 6.09 0.75 -10.45
C LEU A 93 6.47 1.48 -9.15
N VAL A 94 5.50 2.02 -8.42
CA VAL A 94 5.75 2.72 -7.15
C VAL A 94 6.37 1.78 -6.13
N SER A 95 5.86 0.56 -6.00
CA SER A 95 6.35 -0.44 -5.03
C SER A 95 7.80 -0.83 -5.32
N VAL A 96 8.13 -1.06 -6.60
CA VAL A 96 9.50 -1.40 -7.01
C VAL A 96 10.44 -0.22 -6.78
N VAL A 97 10.08 0.98 -7.24
CA VAL A 97 10.92 2.18 -7.10
C VAL A 97 11.15 2.54 -5.63
N THR A 98 10.11 2.47 -4.79
CA THR A 98 10.27 2.74 -3.35
C THR A 98 11.16 1.71 -2.67
N PHE A 99 11.04 0.42 -3.00
CA PHE A 99 11.91 -0.62 -2.47
C PHE A 99 13.37 -0.42 -2.90
N PHE A 100 13.63 -0.14 -4.17
CA PHE A 100 14.98 0.14 -4.68
C PHE A 100 15.58 1.39 -4.02
N LYS A 101 14.82 2.49 -3.97
CA LYS A 101 15.24 3.71 -3.28
C LYS A 101 15.62 3.40 -1.84
N GLN A 102 14.76 2.71 -1.09
CA GLN A 102 15.01 2.39 0.32
C GLN A 102 16.29 1.55 0.48
N THR A 103 16.48 0.54 -0.36
CA THR A 103 17.63 -0.37 -0.29
C THR A 103 18.94 0.36 -0.62
N ILE A 104 18.96 1.14 -1.70
CA ILE A 104 20.15 1.88 -2.14
C ILE A 104 20.50 2.97 -1.13
N PHE A 105 19.52 3.78 -0.72
CA PHE A 105 19.77 4.90 0.19
C PHE A 105 20.27 4.39 1.55
N SER A 106 19.67 3.32 2.08
CA SER A 106 20.13 2.75 3.34
C SER A 106 21.54 2.17 3.25
N THR A 107 21.87 1.49 2.16
CA THR A 107 23.19 0.84 2.01
C THR A 107 24.32 1.86 1.87
N ILE A 108 24.06 3.01 1.23
CA ILE A 108 25.07 4.04 0.97
C ILE A 108 25.25 4.98 2.16
N TYR A 109 24.18 5.33 2.88
CA TYR A 109 24.24 6.32 3.96
C TYR A 109 24.48 5.74 5.38
N GLU A 110 24.26 4.44 5.60
CA GLU A 110 24.59 3.78 6.88
C GLU A 110 26.02 3.17 6.92
N ARG A 111 26.86 3.44 5.90
CA ARG A 111 28.32 3.22 5.95
C ARG A 111 29.05 4.51 6.29
#